data_AF-A0A952B2Y9-F1
#
_entry.id   AF-A0A952B2Y9-F1
#
_cell.length_a   1.000
_cell.length_b   1.000
_cell.length_c   1.000
_cell.angle_alpha   90.00
_cell.angle_beta   90.00
_cell.angle_gamma   90.00
#
_symmetry.space_group_name_H-M   'P 1'
#
loop_
_entity.id
_entity.type
_entity.pdbx_description
1 polymer ?
#
loop_
_entity_poly.entity_id
_entity_poly.type
_entity_poly.pdbx_seq_one_letter_code
_entity_poly.pdbx_strand_id
1 'polypeptide(L)'
;MYKHQKAIIRNFIFVTSLTIIIIFSMVCFKDVTNRSESIRAMNHLSELILDYRRKSGSVPAESYVDNVRKSLEGSVRLGKIYYRARWITFESSNDEILAYVIKEYTPFFLEDGAIVLRLDGRVEWLAKAELESILADQQSVMELEVLGKN
;
A
#
# COMPACT_ATOMS: atom_id res chain seq x y z
N MET A 1 38.34 42.46 -5.81
CA MET A 1 38.06 41.42 -4.79
C MET A 1 36.62 40.87 -4.78
N TYR A 2 35.63 41.58 -5.36
CA TYR A 2 34.20 41.18 -5.30
C TYR A 2 33.72 40.14 -6.34
N LYS A 3 34.35 40.06 -7.53
CA LYS A 3 33.86 39.20 -8.64
C LYS A 3 34.08 37.70 -8.38
N HIS A 4 35.23 37.31 -7.83
CA HIS A 4 35.52 35.91 -7.54
C HIS A 4 34.69 35.35 -6.38
N GLN A 5 34.51 36.11 -5.29
CA GLN A 5 33.62 35.68 -4.19
C GLN A 5 32.18 35.48 -4.65
N LYS A 6 31.62 36.39 -5.48
CA LYS A 6 30.26 36.20 -6.04
C LYS A 6 30.15 34.96 -6.93
N ALA A 7 31.17 34.66 -7.73
CA ALA A 7 31.18 33.46 -8.57
C ALA A 7 31.22 32.18 -7.74
N ILE A 8 32.03 32.17 -6.66
CA ILE A 8 32.12 31.04 -5.73
C ILE A 8 30.78 30.84 -5.00
N ILE A 9 30.14 31.90 -4.49
CA ILE A 9 28.83 31.81 -3.82
C ILE A 9 27.77 31.29 -4.79
N ARG A 10 27.72 31.81 -6.02
CA ARG A 10 26.75 31.35 -7.03
C ARG A 10 26.95 29.87 -7.37
N ASN A 11 28.19 29.44 -7.57
CA ASN A 11 28.50 28.04 -7.88
C ASN A 11 28.17 27.13 -6.69
N PHE A 12 28.45 27.57 -5.46
CA PHE A 12 28.09 26.85 -4.25
C PHE A 12 26.57 26.68 -4.15
N ILE A 13 25.80 27.76 -4.27
CA ILE A 13 24.32 27.71 -4.26
C ILE A 13 23.81 26.79 -5.36
N PHE A 14 24.36 26.88 -6.56
CA PHE A 14 23.96 26.03 -7.69
C PHE A 14 24.18 24.54 -7.38
N VAL A 15 25.38 24.16 -6.93
CA VAL A 15 25.70 22.76 -6.61
C VAL A 15 24.84 22.26 -5.44
N THR A 16 24.63 23.08 -4.41
CA THR A 16 23.75 22.72 -3.28
C THR A 16 22.31 22.51 -3.75
N SER A 17 21.76 23.43 -4.54
CA SER A 17 20.40 23.30 -5.06
C SER A 17 20.22 22.08 -5.96
N LEU A 18 21.20 21.80 -6.83
CA LEU A 18 21.18 20.64 -7.71
C LEU A 18 21.22 19.34 -6.92
N THR A 19 22.05 19.28 -5.88
CA THR A 19 22.13 18.12 -4.99
C THR A 19 20.80 17.85 -4.29
N ILE A 20 20.15 18.90 -3.76
CA ILE A 20 18.83 18.77 -3.12
C ILE A 20 17.79 18.23 -4.10
N ILE A 21 17.76 18.74 -5.34
CA ILE A 21 16.84 18.28 -6.39
C ILE A 21 17.05 16.80 -6.70
N ILE A 22 18.30 16.35 -6.82
CA ILE A 22 18.63 14.95 -7.11
C ILE A 22 18.18 14.04 -5.96
N ILE A 23 18.49 14.42 -4.71
CA ILE A 23 18.07 13.65 -3.53
C ILE A 23 16.54 13.53 -3.49
N PHE A 24 15.83 14.64 -3.69
CA PHE A 24 14.37 14.65 -3.71
C PHE A 24 13.81 13.74 -4.82
N SER A 25 14.37 13.83 -6.02
CA SER A 25 13.96 12.99 -7.16
C SER A 25 14.17 11.50 -6.88
N MET A 26 15.29 11.13 -6.26
CA MET A 26 15.55 9.74 -5.85
C MET A 26 14.55 9.23 -4.82
N VAL A 27 14.16 10.06 -3.84
CA VAL A 27 13.15 9.71 -2.84
C VAL A 27 11.80 9.50 -3.49
N CYS A 28 11.34 10.43 -4.35
CA CYS A 28 10.10 10.27 -5.11
C CYS A 28 10.10 8.96 -5.90
N PHE A 29 11.19 8.70 -6.64
CA PHE A 29 11.30 7.53 -7.49
C PHE A 29 11.24 6.22 -6.69
N LYS A 30 11.93 6.17 -5.55
CA LYS A 30 11.89 5.03 -4.63
C LYS A 30 10.47 4.73 -4.18
N ASP A 31 9.73 5.77 -3.78
CA ASP A 31 8.39 5.61 -3.20
C ASP A 31 7.35 5.22 -4.26
N VAL A 32 7.43 5.82 -5.46
CA VAL A 32 6.61 5.41 -6.62
C VAL A 32 6.87 3.95 -6.99
N THR A 33 8.14 3.55 -7.05
CA THR A 33 8.51 2.16 -7.34
C THR A 33 7.98 1.22 -6.25
N ASN A 34 8.13 1.58 -4.97
CA ASN A 34 7.60 0.80 -3.86
C ASN A 34 6.09 0.61 -3.93
N ARG A 35 5.34 1.66 -4.30
CA ARG A 35 3.89 1.60 -4.49
C ARG A 35 3.53 0.64 -5.61
N SER A 36 4.17 0.79 -6.77
CA SER A 36 3.91 -0.05 -7.96
C SER A 36 4.21 -1.53 -7.69
N GLU A 37 5.36 -1.83 -7.08
CA GLU A 37 5.73 -3.21 -6.71
C GLU A 37 4.76 -3.82 -5.69
N SER A 38 4.30 -3.02 -4.73
CA SER A 38 3.32 -3.49 -3.75
C SER A 38 1.94 -3.74 -4.38
N ILE A 39 1.51 -2.90 -5.32
CA ILE A 39 0.27 -3.13 -6.08
C ILE A 39 0.40 -4.41 -6.91
N ARG A 40 1.54 -4.63 -7.56
CA ARG A 40 1.82 -5.86 -8.31
C ARG A 40 1.78 -7.11 -7.43
N ALA A 41 2.42 -7.06 -6.27
CA ALA A 41 2.38 -8.16 -5.29
C ALA A 41 0.94 -8.43 -4.81
N MET A 42 0.14 -7.39 -4.59
CA MET A 42 -1.28 -7.54 -4.23
C MET A 42 -2.11 -8.10 -5.39
N ASN A 43 -1.82 -7.74 -6.64
CA ASN A 43 -2.45 -8.34 -7.82
C ASN A 43 -2.15 -9.84 -7.92
N HIS A 44 -0.90 -10.25 -7.69
CA HIS A 44 -0.56 -11.68 -7.66
C HIS A 44 -1.29 -12.40 -6.52
N LEU A 45 -1.45 -11.77 -5.36
CA LEU A 45 -2.26 -12.32 -4.27
C LEU A 45 -3.74 -12.45 -4.69
N SER A 46 -4.29 -11.44 -5.37
CA SER A 46 -5.64 -11.44 -5.91
C SER A 46 -5.88 -12.64 -6.83
N GLU A 47 -4.96 -12.88 -7.77
CA GLU A 47 -5.04 -14.02 -8.69
C GLU A 47 -5.07 -15.36 -7.95
N LEU A 48 -4.22 -15.54 -6.93
CA LEU A 48 -4.19 -16.75 -6.11
C LEU A 48 -5.50 -16.94 -5.32
N ILE A 49 -6.04 -15.87 -4.76
CA ILE A 49 -7.30 -15.90 -4.00
C ILE A 49 -8.48 -16.22 -4.93
N LEU A 50 -8.56 -15.55 -6.09
CA LEU A 50 -9.60 -15.80 -7.08
C LEU A 50 -9.52 -17.24 -7.60
N ASP A 51 -8.32 -17.75 -7.85
CA ASP A 51 -8.14 -19.14 -8.26
C ASP A 51 -8.59 -20.13 -7.18
N TYR A 52 -8.22 -19.87 -5.92
CA TYR A 52 -8.69 -20.65 -4.78
C TYR A 52 -10.23 -20.63 -4.68
N ARG A 53 -10.85 -19.45 -4.83
CA ARG A 53 -12.30 -19.27 -4.77
C ARG A 53 -13.02 -19.99 -5.90
N ARG A 54 -12.48 -19.98 -7.12
CA ARG A 54 -13.03 -20.76 -8.25
C ARG A 54 -13.01 -22.27 -7.98
N LYS A 55 -11.99 -22.77 -7.28
CA LYS A 55 -11.83 -24.20 -6.99
C LYS A 55 -12.61 -24.68 -5.77
N SER A 56 -12.72 -23.85 -4.74
CA SER A 56 -13.29 -24.23 -3.44
C SER A 56 -14.67 -23.63 -3.16
N GLY A 57 -15.06 -22.59 -3.89
CA GLY A 57 -16.28 -21.81 -3.65
C GLY A 57 -16.16 -20.81 -2.50
N SER A 58 -15.02 -20.72 -1.81
CA SER A 58 -14.80 -19.83 -0.66
C SER A 58 -13.50 -19.05 -0.76
N VAL A 59 -13.36 -17.97 0.02
CA VAL A 59 -12.08 -17.28 0.16
C VAL A 59 -11.15 -18.11 1.05
N PRO A 60 -9.83 -18.12 0.79
CA PRO A 60 -8.88 -18.88 1.60
C PRO A 60 -8.79 -18.30 3.01
N ALA A 61 -8.38 -19.13 3.98
CA ALA A 61 -8.10 -18.69 5.34
C ALA A 61 -6.84 -17.79 5.42
N GLU A 62 -6.72 -17.01 6.49
CA GLU A 62 -5.57 -16.11 6.72
C GLU A 62 -4.22 -16.85 6.72
N SER A 63 -4.18 -18.08 7.25
CA SER A 63 -2.98 -18.91 7.23
C SER A 63 -2.49 -19.25 5.82
N TYR A 64 -3.40 -19.42 4.86
CA TYR A 64 -3.05 -19.61 3.46
C TYR A 64 -2.40 -18.35 2.90
N VAL A 65 -3.00 -17.18 3.16
CA VAL A 65 -2.48 -15.88 2.74
C VAL A 65 -1.08 -15.63 3.31
N ASP A 66 -0.87 -15.90 4.60
CA ASP A 66 0.43 -15.75 5.24
C ASP A 66 1.51 -16.69 4.66
N ASN A 67 1.11 -17.90 4.26
CA ASN A 67 2.01 -18.86 3.61
C ASN A 67 2.40 -18.38 2.22
N VAL A 68 1.43 -18.00 1.38
CA VAL A 68 1.71 -17.57 0.00
C VAL A 68 2.36 -16.19 -0.05
N ARG A 69 2.15 -15.33 0.95
CA ARG A 69 2.77 -14.00 1.04
C ARG A 69 4.27 -14.06 0.86
N LYS A 70 4.95 -15.05 1.46
CA LYS A 70 6.41 -15.21 1.37
C LYS A 70 6.88 -15.57 -0.04
N SER A 71 6.03 -16.20 -0.85
CA SER A 71 6.32 -16.56 -2.24
C SER A 71 5.89 -15.50 -3.27
N LEU A 72 5.18 -14.44 -2.85
CA LEU A 72 4.81 -13.37 -3.77
C LEU A 72 6.07 -12.59 -4.21
N GLU A 73 6.21 -12.41 -5.51
CA GLU A 73 7.17 -11.48 -6.09
C GLU A 73 6.87 -10.06 -5.54
N GLY A 74 7.89 -9.36 -5.05
CA GLY A 74 7.71 -8.05 -4.42
C GLY A 74 7.16 -8.07 -2.97
N SER A 75 6.94 -9.24 -2.36
CA SER A 75 6.41 -9.39 -1.00
C SER A 75 7.13 -8.59 0.09
N VAL A 76 8.45 -8.39 -0.05
CA VAL A 76 9.28 -7.61 0.88
C VAL A 76 8.78 -6.17 0.98
N ARG A 77 8.26 -5.61 -0.11
CA ARG A 77 7.74 -4.24 -0.16
C ARG A 77 6.28 -4.16 0.23
N LEU A 78 5.55 -5.29 0.21
CA LEU A 78 4.13 -5.36 0.55
C LEU A 78 3.87 -5.11 2.04
N GLY A 79 4.73 -5.55 2.95
CA GLY A 79 4.55 -5.30 4.38
C GLY A 79 3.43 -6.12 5.03
N LYS A 80 2.80 -5.60 6.10
CA LYS A 80 1.74 -6.31 6.83
C LYS A 80 0.42 -6.23 6.05
N ILE A 81 -0.11 -7.39 5.69
CA ILE A 81 -1.44 -7.55 5.10
C ILE A 81 -2.44 -7.70 6.24
N TYR A 82 -3.50 -6.90 6.20
CA TYR A 82 -4.68 -7.07 7.03
C TYR A 82 -5.71 -7.83 6.20
N TYR A 83 -5.98 -9.07 6.56
CA TYR A 83 -6.85 -9.95 5.80
C TYR A 83 -8.18 -10.17 6.53
N ARG A 84 -9.29 -9.92 5.83
CA ARG A 84 -10.62 -9.81 6.43
C ARG A 84 -11.53 -11.01 6.13
N ALA A 85 -11.02 -12.12 5.60
CA ALA A 85 -11.86 -13.26 5.20
C ALA A 85 -12.83 -13.78 6.26
N ARG A 86 -12.49 -13.68 7.56
CA ARG A 86 -13.38 -14.07 8.66
C ARG A 86 -14.68 -13.26 8.70
N TRP A 87 -14.63 -12.03 8.22
CA TRP A 87 -15.72 -11.06 8.27
C TRP A 87 -16.53 -11.03 6.96
N ILE A 88 -16.08 -11.78 5.95
CA ILE A 88 -16.77 -11.89 4.67
C ILE A 88 -17.87 -12.94 4.79
N THR A 89 -19.10 -12.53 4.52
CA THR A 89 -20.29 -13.38 4.58
C THR A 89 -20.85 -13.64 3.18
N PHE A 90 -21.91 -14.44 3.09
CA PHE A 90 -22.60 -14.66 1.81
C PHE A 90 -23.30 -13.39 1.29
N GLU A 91 -23.66 -12.47 2.18
CA GLU A 91 -24.31 -11.20 1.85
C GLU A 91 -23.30 -10.10 1.50
N SER A 92 -22.01 -10.38 1.67
CA SER A 92 -20.95 -9.41 1.38
C SER A 92 -20.93 -8.97 -0.08
N SER A 93 -20.90 -7.65 -0.28
CA SER A 93 -20.84 -7.09 -1.63
C SER A 93 -19.47 -7.34 -2.28
N ASN A 94 -19.44 -7.48 -3.61
CA ASN A 94 -18.19 -7.56 -4.37
C ASN A 94 -17.23 -6.37 -4.15
N ASP A 95 -17.79 -5.22 -3.73
CA ASP A 95 -17.03 -4.03 -3.37
C ASP A 95 -16.38 -4.09 -1.97
N GLU A 96 -16.68 -5.10 -1.15
CA GLU A 96 -16.09 -5.17 0.19
C GLU A 96 -14.58 -5.42 0.15
N ILE A 97 -13.89 -4.79 1.09
CA ILE A 97 -12.45 -4.93 1.25
C ILE A 97 -12.15 -6.31 1.84
N LEU A 98 -11.50 -7.17 1.05
CA LEU A 98 -11.03 -8.47 1.49
C LEU A 98 -9.67 -8.39 2.17
N ALA A 99 -8.76 -7.58 1.64
CA ALA A 99 -7.44 -7.39 2.20
C ALA A 99 -6.96 -5.97 2.00
N TYR A 100 -6.12 -5.47 2.90
CA TYR A 100 -5.47 -4.18 2.70
C TYR A 100 -4.09 -4.12 3.34
N VAL A 101 -3.27 -3.20 2.84
CA VAL A 101 -1.93 -2.90 3.33
C VAL A 101 -1.80 -1.39 3.48
N ILE A 102 -1.43 -0.93 4.66
CA ILE A 102 -1.17 0.49 4.91
C ILE A 102 0.26 0.84 4.48
N LYS A 103 0.40 1.98 3.80
CA LYS A 103 1.67 2.57 3.38
C LYS A 103 1.76 4.00 3.91
N GLU A 104 2.80 4.22 4.70
CA GLU A 104 3.18 5.52 5.21
C GLU A 104 4.35 6.04 4.37
N TYR A 105 4.18 7.23 3.80
CA TYR A 105 5.20 7.90 3.01
C TYR A 105 5.73 9.11 3.78
N THR A 106 7.04 9.15 3.95
CA THR A 106 7.73 10.25 4.63
C THR A 106 7.65 11.61 3.90
N PRO A 107 7.64 11.69 2.55
CA PRO A 107 7.61 12.98 1.89
C PRO A 107 6.21 13.61 1.86
N PHE A 108 6.11 14.91 2.19
CA PHE A 108 4.86 15.68 2.23
C PHE A 108 4.00 15.64 0.93
N PHE A 109 4.58 15.30 -0.22
CA PHE A 109 3.90 15.29 -1.52
C PHE A 109 3.31 13.92 -1.90
N LEU A 110 3.62 12.86 -1.16
CA LEU A 110 3.02 11.53 -1.35
C LEU A 110 2.07 11.30 -0.19
N GLU A 111 0.78 11.25 -0.50
CA GLU A 111 -0.24 10.98 0.50
C GLU A 111 -0.09 9.56 1.04
N ASP A 112 -0.20 9.43 2.36
CA ASP A 112 -0.39 8.15 3.02
C ASP A 112 -1.66 7.48 2.49
N GLY A 113 -1.61 6.16 2.41
CA GLY A 113 -2.77 5.43 1.93
C GLY A 113 -2.61 3.95 2.08
N ALA A 114 -3.44 3.24 1.35
CA ALA A 114 -3.47 1.80 1.40
C ALA A 114 -3.66 1.18 0.04
N ILE A 115 -3.05 0.03 -0.12
CA ILE A 115 -3.33 -0.87 -1.24
C ILE A 115 -4.41 -1.80 -0.78
N VAL A 116 -5.53 -1.78 -1.48
CA VAL A 116 -6.77 -2.48 -1.12
C VAL A 116 -7.04 -3.54 -2.17
N LEU A 117 -7.40 -4.72 -1.71
CA LEU A 117 -7.92 -5.83 -2.50
C LEU A 117 -9.40 -6.00 -2.14
N ARG A 118 -10.28 -5.83 -3.14
CA ARG A 118 -11.72 -6.08 -3.01
C ARG A 118 -12.08 -7.53 -3.27
N LEU A 119 -13.28 -7.94 -2.87
CA LEU A 119 -13.76 -9.32 -3.03
C LEU A 119 -13.88 -9.80 -4.48
N ASP A 120 -14.09 -8.88 -5.42
CA ASP A 120 -14.07 -9.17 -6.85
C ASP A 120 -12.66 -9.31 -7.45
N GLY A 121 -11.62 -9.07 -6.63
CA GLY A 121 -10.22 -9.16 -7.03
C GLY A 121 -9.62 -7.87 -7.56
N ARG A 122 -10.37 -6.76 -7.59
CA ARG A 122 -9.77 -5.45 -7.92
C ARG A 122 -8.77 -5.04 -6.85
N VAL A 123 -7.60 -4.61 -7.32
CA VAL A 123 -6.56 -4.00 -6.50
C VAL A 123 -6.45 -2.53 -6.84
N GLU A 124 -6.54 -1.68 -5.83
CA GLU A 124 -6.44 -0.24 -6.01
C GLU A 124 -5.68 0.42 -4.85
N TRP A 125 -5.34 1.68 -5.09
CA TRP A 125 -4.79 2.54 -4.05
C TRP A 125 -5.89 3.47 -3.55
N LEU A 126 -6.10 3.49 -2.25
CA LEU A 126 -7.00 4.44 -1.58
C LEU A 126 -6.19 5.37 -0.69
N ALA A 127 -6.62 6.63 -0.60
CA ALA A 127 -6.10 7.53 0.42
C ALA A 127 -6.46 7.01 1.82
N LYS A 128 -5.65 7.33 2.82
CA LYS A 128 -5.88 6.84 4.20
C LYS A 128 -7.28 7.20 4.72
N ALA A 129 -7.71 8.45 4.51
CA ALA A 129 -9.03 8.91 4.95
C ALA A 129 -10.18 8.18 4.23
N GLU A 130 -10.00 7.86 2.95
CA GLU A 130 -10.98 7.10 2.17
C GLU A 130 -11.07 5.64 2.66
N LEU A 131 -9.93 5.00 2.91
CA LEU A 131 -9.89 3.67 3.52
C LEU A 131 -10.61 3.67 4.88
N GLU A 132 -10.32 4.64 5.74
CA GLU A 132 -10.93 4.75 7.06
C GLU A 132 -12.44 4.94 6.97
N SER A 133 -12.93 5.75 6.03
CA SER A 133 -14.36 5.91 5.77
C SER A 133 -15.01 4.59 5.34
N ILE A 134 -14.41 3.88 4.37
CA ILE A 134 -14.97 2.60 3.87
C ILE A 134 -14.95 1.53 4.97
N LEU A 135 -13.86 1.46 5.74
CA LEU A 135 -13.78 0.51 6.85
C LEU A 135 -14.77 0.85 7.96
N ALA A 136 -15.03 2.12 8.25
CA ALA A 136 -16.05 2.49 9.23
C ALA A 136 -17.45 1.98 8.84
N ASP A 137 -17.75 1.94 7.53
CA ASP A 137 -19.02 1.42 7.01
C ASP A 137 -19.05 -0.12 6.95
N GLN A 138 -17.90 -0.77 6.72
CA GLN A 138 -17.80 -2.22 6.48
C GLN A 138 -17.37 -3.05 7.70
N GLN A 139 -16.74 -2.46 8.71
CA GLN A 139 -16.19 -3.21 9.84
C GLN A 139 -17.25 -3.40 10.94
N SER A 140 -17.35 -4.63 11.41
CA SER A 140 -18.16 -4.92 12.59
C SER A 140 -17.46 -4.45 13.87
N VAL A 141 -18.23 -4.19 14.93
CA VAL A 141 -17.67 -3.85 16.27
C VAL A 141 -16.68 -4.93 16.74
N MET A 142 -16.99 -6.20 16.47
CA MET A 142 -16.14 -7.34 16.86
C MET A 142 -14.82 -7.39 16.05
N GLU A 143 -14.82 -6.88 14.82
CA GLU A 143 -13.59 -6.75 14.02
C GLU A 143 -12.65 -5.68 14.60
N LEU A 144 -13.20 -4.54 15.05
CA LEU A 144 -12.44 -3.46 15.67
C LEU A 144 -11.76 -3.89 16.98
N GLU A 145 -12.49 -4.66 17.81
CA GLU A 145 -11.97 -5.22 19.07
C GLU A 145 -10.79 -6.18 18.82
N VAL A 146 -10.90 -7.07 17.83
CA VAL A 146 -9.82 -8.02 17.48
C VAL A 146 -8.59 -7.31 16.90
N LEU A 147 -8.79 -6.18 16.21
CA LEU A 147 -7.71 -5.37 15.65
C LEU A 147 -7.05 -4.43 16.67
N GLY A 148 -7.57 -4.33 17.90
CA GLY A 148 -7.01 -3.52 18.97
C GLY A 148 -7.08 -2.01 18.72
N LYS A 149 -8.04 -1.56 17.89
CA LYS A 149 -8.29 -0.14 17.62
C LYS A 149 -9.46 0.34 18.50
N ASN A 150 -9.14 0.86 19.68
CA ASN A 150 -10.00 1.76 20.46
C ASN A 150 -9.42 3.17 20.43
#